data_AF-A0A814CK22-F1
#
_entry.id   AF-A0A814CK22-F1
#
_cell.length_a   1.000
_cell.length_b   1.000
_cell.length_c   1.000
_cell.angle_alpha   90.00
_cell.angle_beta   90.00
_cell.angle_gamma   90.00
#
_symmetry.space_group_name_H-M   'P 1'
#
loop_
_entity.id
_entity.type
_entity.pdbx_description
1 polymer ?
#
loop_
_entity_poly.entity_id
_entity_poly.type
_entity_poly.pdbx_seq_one_letter_code
_entity_poly.pdbx_strand_id
1 'polypeptide(L)'
;MIPEYLSLMTVYGYEKMVYYKLTLNDALKEMKKISNEVNEIMNLPSPTMVRLLLNNFHWDANVLTERFYEDSSALFRKLNIVNPFPQTPVNANSQSPLSPSDNPLLHDISQNSDVVLCKTCCDYYPVHETYSLPCRHIFCLNCWGSYLKKKILQDNCGKTLTCPSRCNYLIEDDKVLELIDTDEIRQKFKRLMVETFVENNRKTKFCPGRGCDKIIKVKSSNCGSQLISCADCKTNFCFACTEIWHDPIQCSLLKKWQKKCFDESETCHWLEANTKDCPKCHTAIEKNGE
;
A
#
# COMPACT_ATOMS: atom_id res chain seq x y z
N MET A 1 25.24 -16.62 -3.80
CA MET A 1 26.19 -15.65 -3.21
C MET A 1 25.51 -14.98 -2.03
N ILE A 2 26.03 -15.20 -0.83
CA ILE A 2 25.47 -14.73 0.45
C ILE A 2 26.25 -13.46 0.84
N PRO A 3 25.62 -12.29 1.06
CA PRO A 3 26.35 -11.15 1.60
C PRO A 3 26.48 -11.27 3.12
N GLU A 4 27.72 -11.13 3.56
CA GLU A 4 28.26 -11.15 4.93
C GLU A 4 27.48 -10.28 5.92
N TYR A 5 27.21 -10.75 7.14
CA TYR A 5 27.15 -9.93 8.37
C TYR A 5 27.15 -10.85 9.61
N LEU A 6 28.33 -11.06 10.20
CA LEU A 6 28.47 -11.50 11.59
C LEU A 6 29.20 -10.39 12.35
N SER A 7 28.44 -9.61 13.13
CA SER A 7 28.99 -8.76 14.19
C SER A 7 28.33 -9.20 15.48
N LEU A 8 29.13 -9.85 16.33
CA LEU A 8 28.79 -10.42 17.63
C LEU A 8 29.26 -9.46 18.72
N MET A 9 28.34 -8.98 19.57
CA MET A 9 28.58 -8.75 21.01
C MET A 9 27.21 -8.86 21.72
N THR A 10 27.13 -9.77 22.68
CA THR A 10 25.97 -10.02 23.55
C THR A 10 26.25 -9.47 24.93
N VAL A 11 25.48 -8.47 25.33
CA VAL A 11 25.29 -8.08 26.73
C VAL A 11 23.76 -7.91 26.87
N TYR A 12 23.14 -8.55 27.87
CA TYR A 12 21.71 -8.43 28.24
C TYR A 12 20.65 -9.41 27.69
N GLY A 13 21.01 -10.55 27.09
CA GLY A 13 20.04 -11.67 26.95
C GLY A 13 18.82 -11.42 26.04
N TYR A 14 18.83 -10.36 25.22
CA TYR A 14 17.85 -10.22 24.14
C TYR A 14 18.23 -11.18 23.01
N GLU A 15 17.32 -12.09 22.64
CA GLU A 15 17.47 -12.88 21.41
C GLU A 15 17.63 -11.91 20.23
N LYS A 16 18.79 -11.94 19.58
CA LYS A 16 19.10 -11.02 18.49
C LYS A 16 18.19 -11.30 17.30
N MET A 17 17.29 -10.36 17.00
CA MET A 17 16.36 -10.51 15.89
C MET A 17 17.11 -10.58 14.55
N VAL A 18 16.85 -11.63 13.78
CA VAL A 18 17.39 -11.78 12.42
C VAL A 18 16.55 -10.96 11.44
N TYR A 19 17.18 -9.99 10.78
CA TYR A 19 16.56 -9.14 9.77
C TYR A 19 17.36 -9.08 8.47
N TYR A 20 16.66 -8.75 7.40
CA TYR A 20 17.15 -8.64 6.03
C TYR A 20 16.89 -7.24 5.51
N LYS A 21 17.75 -6.78 4.62
CA LYS A 21 17.54 -5.53 3.89
C LYS A 21 17.05 -5.85 2.49
N LEU A 22 16.01 -5.14 2.06
CA LEU A 22 15.42 -5.26 0.74
C LEU A 22 15.53 -3.91 0.03
N THR A 23 15.82 -3.96 -1.27
CA THR A 23 15.54 -2.84 -2.18
C THR A 23 14.07 -2.83 -2.58
N LEU A 24 13.62 -1.75 -3.23
CA LEU A 24 12.27 -1.70 -3.82
C LEU A 24 12.03 -2.87 -4.79
N ASN A 25 13.03 -3.22 -5.61
CA ASN A 25 12.92 -4.34 -6.54
C ASN A 25 12.85 -5.70 -5.83
N ASP A 26 13.60 -5.89 -4.75
CA ASP A 26 13.51 -7.12 -3.97
C ASP A 26 12.16 -7.24 -3.27
N ALA A 27 11.62 -6.13 -2.76
CA ALA A 27 10.28 -6.10 -2.19
C ALA A 27 9.20 -6.43 -3.23
N LEU A 28 9.29 -5.89 -4.46
CA LEU A 28 8.38 -6.25 -5.56
C LEU A 28 8.45 -7.74 -5.91
N LYS A 29 9.67 -8.31 -5.98
CA LYS A 29 9.85 -9.75 -6.24
C LYS A 29 9.22 -10.59 -5.13
N GLU A 30 9.41 -10.18 -3.88
CA GLU A 30 8.81 -10.84 -2.72
C GLU A 30 7.28 -10.76 -2.75
N MET A 31 6.71 -9.60 -3.07
CA MET A 31 5.27 -9.41 -3.25
C MET A 31 4.72 -10.36 -4.32
N LYS A 32 5.36 -10.41 -5.50
CA LYS A 32 4.97 -11.32 -6.59
C LYS A 32 5.06 -12.78 -6.15
N LYS A 33 6.14 -13.16 -5.46
CA LYS A 33 6.32 -14.53 -4.94
C LYS A 33 5.20 -14.93 -4.00
N ILE A 34 4.92 -14.15 -2.95
CA ILE A 34 3.86 -14.45 -1.98
C ILE A 34 2.49 -14.48 -2.65
N SER A 35 2.23 -13.53 -3.56
CA SER A 35 0.96 -13.47 -4.29
C SER A 35 0.77 -14.72 -5.16
N ASN A 36 1.82 -15.20 -5.82
CA ASN A 36 1.76 -16.41 -6.64
C ASN A 36 1.52 -17.66 -5.78
N GLU A 37 2.26 -17.83 -4.67
CA GLU A 37 2.08 -18.96 -3.74
C GLU A 37 0.63 -19.03 -3.21
N VAL A 38 0.05 -17.87 -2.88
CA VAL A 38 -1.35 -17.79 -2.43
C VAL A 38 -2.32 -18.06 -3.58
N ASN A 39 -2.02 -17.59 -4.79
CA ASN A 39 -2.89 -17.78 -5.94
C ASN A 39 -2.90 -19.24 -6.44
N GLU A 40 -1.82 -20.01 -6.24
CA GLU A 40 -1.78 -21.45 -6.52
C GLU A 40 -2.83 -22.22 -5.70
N ILE A 41 -3.18 -21.71 -4.51
CA ILE A 41 -4.17 -22.31 -3.63
C ILE A 41 -5.57 -21.77 -3.95
N MET A 42 -5.72 -20.44 -4.03
CA MET A 42 -7.01 -19.76 -4.17
C MET A 42 -7.56 -19.76 -5.61
N ASN A 43 -6.70 -19.97 -6.60
CA ASN A 43 -7.00 -19.99 -8.04
C ASN A 43 -7.83 -18.78 -8.52
N LEU A 44 -7.45 -17.57 -8.08
CA LEU A 44 -8.14 -16.35 -8.47
C LEU A 44 -7.76 -15.96 -9.92
N PRO A 45 -8.70 -15.41 -10.70
CA PRO A 45 -8.43 -15.02 -12.10
C PRO A 45 -7.56 -13.77 -12.24
N SER A 46 -7.38 -13.00 -11.15
CA SER A 46 -6.67 -11.72 -11.14
C SER A 46 -5.55 -11.75 -10.08
N PRO A 47 -4.27 -11.71 -10.48
CA PRO A 47 -3.15 -11.56 -9.54
C PRO A 47 -3.26 -10.28 -8.71
N THR A 48 -3.77 -9.19 -9.30
CA THR A 48 -3.99 -7.92 -8.61
C THR A 48 -4.99 -8.07 -7.47
N MET A 49 -6.03 -8.89 -7.65
CA MET A 49 -6.99 -9.20 -6.60
C MET A 49 -6.36 -9.96 -5.43
N VAL A 50 -5.44 -10.88 -5.69
CA VAL A 50 -4.71 -11.61 -4.63
C VAL A 50 -3.87 -10.63 -3.81
N ARG A 51 -3.15 -9.72 -4.47
CA ARG A 51 -2.39 -8.65 -3.79
C ARG A 51 -3.28 -7.77 -2.91
N LEU A 52 -4.45 -7.39 -3.40
CA LEU A 52 -5.43 -6.60 -2.65
C LEU A 52 -5.95 -7.32 -1.41
N LEU A 53 -6.24 -8.61 -1.54
CA LEU A 53 -6.62 -9.45 -0.41
C LEU A 53 -5.48 -9.50 0.61
N LEU A 54 -4.26 -9.81 0.18
CA LEU A 54 -3.08 -9.86 1.06
C LEU A 54 -2.84 -8.55 1.83
N ASN A 55 -3.03 -7.39 1.21
CA ASN A 55 -2.95 -6.10 1.88
C ASN A 55 -3.89 -6.00 3.09
N ASN A 56 -5.09 -6.59 3.03
CA ASN A 56 -6.07 -6.54 4.12
C ASN A 56 -5.81 -7.58 5.22
N PHE A 57 -5.00 -8.58 4.92
CA PHE A 57 -4.59 -9.64 5.85
C PHE A 57 -3.15 -9.49 6.33
N HIS A 58 -2.64 -8.26 6.26
CA HIS A 58 -1.28 -7.92 6.68
C HIS A 58 -0.17 -8.78 6.05
N TRP A 59 -0.41 -9.26 4.83
CA TRP A 59 0.49 -10.18 4.11
C TRP A 59 0.75 -11.50 4.87
N ASP A 60 -0.20 -11.94 5.69
CA ASP A 60 -0.23 -13.27 6.27
C ASP A 60 -1.01 -14.23 5.35
N ALA A 61 -0.25 -14.99 4.55
CA ALA A 61 -0.79 -15.94 3.57
C ALA A 61 -1.67 -17.01 4.22
N ASN A 62 -1.31 -17.48 5.42
CA ASN A 62 -2.04 -18.55 6.09
C ASN A 62 -3.41 -18.05 6.57
N VAL A 63 -3.45 -16.88 7.22
CA VAL A 63 -4.70 -16.28 7.71
C VAL A 63 -5.65 -15.94 6.56
N LEU A 64 -5.12 -15.41 5.46
CA LEU A 64 -5.92 -15.15 4.27
C LEU A 64 -6.52 -16.45 3.70
N THR A 65 -5.70 -17.48 3.54
CA THR A 65 -6.12 -18.76 2.96
C THR A 65 -7.20 -19.42 3.80
N GLU A 66 -6.99 -19.51 5.12
CA GLU A 66 -7.99 -20.03 6.06
C GLU A 66 -9.31 -19.27 5.94
N ARG A 67 -9.27 -17.94 6.01
CA ARG A 67 -10.47 -17.12 5.94
C ARG A 67 -11.19 -17.19 4.58
N PHE A 68 -10.44 -17.40 3.51
CA PHE A 68 -11.00 -17.56 2.17
C PHE A 68 -11.83 -18.84 2.02
N TYR A 69 -11.36 -19.95 2.60
CA TYR A 69 -12.11 -21.21 2.59
C TYR A 69 -13.27 -21.23 3.58
N GLU A 70 -13.23 -20.41 4.64
CA GLU A 70 -14.38 -20.22 5.54
C GLU A 70 -15.54 -19.46 4.86
N ASP A 71 -15.29 -18.25 4.32
CA ASP A 71 -16.31 -17.43 3.66
C ASP A 71 -15.70 -16.43 2.66
N SER A 72 -15.49 -16.90 1.43
CA SER A 72 -14.98 -16.07 0.33
C SER A 72 -15.93 -14.92 -0.03
N SER A 73 -17.25 -15.09 0.11
CA SER A 73 -18.24 -14.07 -0.26
C SER A 73 -18.17 -12.86 0.65
N ALA A 74 -18.03 -13.06 1.97
CA ALA A 74 -17.84 -11.97 2.93
C ALA A 74 -16.54 -11.20 2.67
N LEU A 75 -15.47 -11.87 2.23
CA LEU A 75 -14.21 -11.21 1.88
C LEU A 75 -14.39 -10.22 0.73
N PHE A 76 -14.96 -10.67 -0.39
CA PHE A 76 -15.15 -9.81 -1.56
C PHE A 76 -16.10 -8.64 -1.27
N ARG A 77 -17.18 -8.86 -0.51
CA ARG A 77 -18.09 -7.78 -0.07
C ARG A 77 -17.38 -6.75 0.80
N LYS A 78 -16.59 -7.20 1.80
CA LYS A 78 -15.85 -6.31 2.70
C LYS A 78 -14.85 -5.44 1.94
N LEU A 79 -14.24 -5.97 0.89
CA LEU A 79 -13.26 -5.25 0.08
C LEU A 79 -13.87 -4.46 -1.07
N ASN A 80 -15.19 -4.53 -1.26
CA ASN A 80 -15.90 -3.96 -2.40
C ASN A 80 -15.27 -4.39 -3.75
N ILE A 81 -14.87 -5.65 -3.85
CA ILE A 81 -14.32 -6.28 -5.06
C ILE A 81 -15.38 -7.24 -5.60
N VAL A 82 -15.52 -7.31 -6.92
CA VAL A 82 -16.44 -8.26 -7.57
C VAL A 82 -15.94 -9.68 -7.33
N ASN A 83 -16.78 -10.54 -6.74
CA ASN A 83 -16.43 -11.95 -6.54
C ASN A 83 -16.33 -12.66 -7.90
N PRO A 84 -15.16 -13.23 -8.26
CA PRO A 84 -14.98 -13.96 -9.51
C PRO A 84 -15.67 -15.32 -9.55
N PHE A 85 -16.03 -15.88 -8.38
CA PHE A 85 -16.75 -17.14 -8.25
C PHE A 85 -18.18 -16.84 -7.81
N PRO A 86 -19.11 -16.59 -8.75
CA PRO A 86 -20.51 -16.54 -8.40
C PRO A 86 -20.90 -17.90 -7.82
N GLN A 87 -21.19 -17.94 -6.52
CA GLN A 87 -21.90 -19.08 -5.97
C GLN A 87 -23.28 -19.11 -6.64
N THR A 88 -23.69 -20.30 -7.09
CA THR A 88 -24.96 -20.57 -7.76
C THR A 88 -26.12 -19.79 -7.14
N PRO A 89 -27.08 -19.29 -7.94
CA PRO A 89 -28.13 -18.42 -7.45
C PRO A 89 -28.99 -19.14 -6.41
N VAL A 90 -28.86 -18.74 -5.14
CA VAL A 90 -29.88 -19.03 -4.14
C VAL A 90 -31.06 -18.12 -4.44
N ASN A 91 -32.19 -18.73 -4.78
CA ASN A 91 -33.47 -18.07 -5.06
C ASN A 91 -33.73 -16.88 -4.14
N ALA A 92 -33.70 -15.68 -4.72
CA ALA A 92 -34.32 -14.49 -4.17
C ALA A 92 -35.21 -13.89 -5.26
N ASN A 93 -36.48 -14.24 -5.20
CA ASN A 93 -37.56 -13.43 -5.74
C ASN A 93 -37.43 -12.03 -5.12
N SER A 94 -36.83 -11.09 -5.84
CA SER A 94 -36.93 -9.65 -5.62
C SER A 94 -36.39 -8.94 -6.87
N GLN A 95 -37.33 -8.53 -7.72
CA GLN A 95 -37.18 -7.58 -8.84
C GLN A 95 -36.47 -8.12 -10.10
N SER A 96 -37.34 -8.40 -11.07
CA SER A 96 -37.07 -8.80 -12.43
C SER A 96 -36.05 -7.91 -13.15
N PRO A 97 -35.26 -8.47 -14.08
CA PRO A 97 -34.47 -7.69 -15.02
C PRO A 97 -35.40 -6.85 -15.90
N LEU A 98 -35.06 -5.58 -16.05
CA LEU A 98 -35.63 -4.70 -17.05
C LEU A 98 -35.59 -5.40 -18.43
N SER A 99 -36.71 -5.34 -19.12
CA SER A 99 -36.96 -5.86 -20.46
C SER A 99 -35.88 -5.44 -21.49
N PRO A 100 -35.58 -6.28 -22.49
CA PRO A 100 -34.69 -5.95 -23.60
C PRO A 100 -35.47 -5.10 -24.62
N SER A 101 -35.72 -3.84 -24.29
CA SER A 101 -36.34 -2.88 -25.21
C SER A 101 -35.85 -1.50 -24.80
N ASP A 102 -35.21 -0.82 -25.74
CA ASP A 102 -34.67 0.55 -25.65
C ASP A 102 -33.26 0.71 -25.03
N ASN A 103 -32.27 0.16 -25.73
CA ASN A 103 -30.94 0.80 -25.80
C ASN A 103 -30.59 0.96 -27.29
N PRO A 104 -30.82 2.14 -27.90
CA PRO A 104 -30.17 2.45 -29.15
C PRO A 104 -28.67 2.69 -28.87
N LEU A 105 -27.82 2.26 -29.80
CA LEU A 105 -26.37 2.51 -29.90
C LEU A 105 -25.42 1.40 -29.39
N LEU A 106 -25.66 0.16 -29.82
CA LEU A 106 -24.57 -0.74 -30.25
C LEU A 106 -24.61 -0.93 -31.76
N HIS A 107 -24.14 0.06 -32.52
CA HIS A 107 -23.42 -0.14 -33.78
C HIS A 107 -23.14 1.24 -34.36
N ASP A 108 -21.90 1.68 -34.26
CA ASP A 108 -21.35 2.48 -35.34
C ASP A 108 -20.06 1.78 -35.78
N ILE A 109 -20.21 0.49 -36.09
CA ILE A 109 -19.30 -0.18 -37.01
C ILE A 109 -19.64 0.45 -38.35
N SER A 110 -19.03 1.59 -38.66
CA SER A 110 -18.92 2.04 -40.04
C SER A 110 -18.33 0.86 -40.82
N GLN A 111 -18.81 0.63 -42.04
CA GLN A 111 -18.52 -0.56 -42.85
C GLN A 111 -17.03 -0.69 -43.29
N ASN A 112 -16.11 -0.01 -42.59
CA ASN A 112 -14.66 -0.17 -42.57
C ASN A 112 -14.20 -0.54 -41.14
N SER A 113 -13.81 -1.79 -40.93
CA SER A 113 -13.76 -2.53 -39.67
C SER A 113 -12.63 -2.21 -38.67
N ASP A 114 -11.89 -1.12 -38.82
CA ASP A 114 -10.58 -0.98 -38.15
C ASP A 114 -10.52 0.09 -37.05
N VAL A 115 -11.60 0.84 -36.83
CA VAL A 115 -11.64 1.96 -35.86
C VAL A 115 -12.77 1.85 -34.84
N VAL A 116 -12.55 2.38 -33.64
CA VAL A 116 -13.47 2.37 -32.50
C VAL A 116 -13.50 3.73 -31.80
N LEU A 117 -14.66 4.10 -31.22
CA LEU A 117 -14.85 5.37 -30.51
C LEU A 117 -14.31 5.29 -29.07
N CYS A 118 -13.43 6.22 -28.72
CA CYS A 118 -12.98 6.40 -27.34
C CYS A 118 -14.01 7.21 -26.54
N LYS A 119 -14.54 6.63 -25.45
CA LYS A 119 -15.57 7.28 -24.61
C LYS A 119 -15.08 8.46 -23.77
N THR A 120 -13.77 8.69 -23.69
CA THR A 120 -13.18 9.79 -22.89
C THR A 120 -12.93 11.04 -23.72
N CYS A 121 -12.25 10.93 -24.86
CA CYS A 121 -12.00 12.07 -25.75
C CYS A 121 -13.04 12.21 -26.87
N CYS A 122 -13.92 11.23 -27.06
CA CYS A 122 -14.96 11.23 -28.11
C CYS A 122 -14.42 11.21 -29.54
N ASP A 123 -13.20 10.72 -29.75
CA ASP A 123 -12.57 10.53 -31.07
C ASP A 123 -12.48 9.05 -31.48
N TYR A 124 -12.34 8.78 -32.78
CA TYR A 124 -12.17 7.44 -33.34
C TYR A 124 -10.68 7.08 -33.47
N TYR A 125 -10.32 5.87 -33.02
CA TYR A 125 -8.95 5.36 -33.07
C TYR A 125 -8.91 3.96 -33.67
N PRO A 126 -7.81 3.59 -34.35
CA PRO A 126 -7.58 2.21 -34.74
C PRO A 126 -7.65 1.26 -33.54
N VAL A 127 -8.17 0.04 -33.72
CA VAL A 127 -8.32 -0.94 -32.62
C VAL A 127 -7.00 -1.16 -31.86
N HIS A 128 -5.85 -1.19 -32.57
CA HIS A 128 -4.53 -1.40 -31.97
C HIS A 128 -4.02 -0.20 -31.14
N GLU A 129 -4.62 0.99 -31.28
CA GLU A 129 -4.35 2.17 -30.45
C GLU A 129 -5.37 2.32 -29.31
N THR A 130 -6.12 1.24 -29.02
CA THR A 130 -7.10 1.21 -27.93
C THR A 130 -6.87 0.03 -27.01
N TYR A 131 -7.38 0.16 -25.79
CA TYR A 131 -7.41 -0.94 -24.84
C TYR A 131 -8.77 -1.01 -24.15
N SER A 132 -9.26 -2.24 -23.98
CA SER A 132 -10.55 -2.52 -23.35
C SER A 132 -10.40 -3.54 -22.23
N LEU A 133 -11.09 -3.29 -21.12
CA LEU A 133 -11.24 -4.25 -20.04
C LEU A 133 -12.42 -5.19 -20.33
N PRO A 134 -12.53 -6.34 -19.64
CA PRO A 134 -13.68 -7.25 -19.80
C PRO A 134 -15.06 -6.63 -19.52
N CYS A 135 -15.12 -5.48 -18.83
CA CYS A 135 -16.33 -4.65 -18.74
C CYS A 135 -16.75 -3.98 -20.06
N ARG A 136 -16.02 -4.20 -21.17
CA ARG A 136 -16.28 -3.72 -22.54
C ARG A 136 -16.21 -2.20 -22.73
N HIS A 137 -15.66 -1.47 -21.77
CA HIS A 137 -15.32 -0.07 -21.95
C HIS A 137 -13.99 0.06 -22.69
N ILE A 138 -14.02 0.81 -23.80
CA ILE A 138 -12.88 1.01 -24.70
C ILE A 138 -12.42 2.46 -24.59
N PHE A 139 -11.10 2.64 -24.48
CA PHE A 139 -10.46 3.95 -24.51
C PHE A 139 -9.17 3.88 -25.33
N CYS A 140 -8.79 5.00 -25.95
CA CYS A 140 -7.49 5.11 -26.60
C CYS A 140 -6.35 5.07 -25.58
N LEU A 141 -5.16 4.66 -26.03
CA LEU A 141 -3.98 4.53 -25.18
C LEU A 141 -3.62 5.85 -24.47
N ASN A 142 -3.75 6.99 -25.16
CA ASN A 142 -3.48 8.30 -24.58
C ASN A 142 -4.43 8.66 -23.41
N CYS A 143 -5.72 8.31 -23.54
CA CYS A 143 -6.69 8.50 -22.46
C CYS A 143 -6.40 7.57 -21.27
N TRP A 144 -5.97 6.33 -21.52
CA TRP A 144 -5.49 5.41 -20.48
C TRP A 144 -4.27 5.97 -19.75
N GLY A 145 -3.23 6.36 -20.48
CA GLY A 145 -2.00 6.94 -19.91
C GLY A 145 -2.28 8.17 -19.07
N SER A 146 -3.11 9.09 -19.57
CA SER A 146 -3.53 10.30 -18.86
C SER A 146 -4.32 9.98 -17.57
N TYR A 147 -5.26 9.03 -17.63
CA TYR A 147 -6.04 8.59 -16.48
C TYR A 147 -5.14 7.96 -15.41
N LEU A 148 -4.27 7.02 -15.79
CA LEU A 148 -3.37 6.32 -14.89
C LEU A 148 -2.38 7.30 -14.25
N LYS A 149 -1.77 8.19 -15.04
CA LYS A 149 -0.90 9.27 -14.54
C LYS A 149 -1.59 10.09 -13.46
N LYS A 150 -2.82 10.53 -13.73
CA LYS A 150 -3.61 11.31 -12.77
C LYS A 150 -3.86 10.52 -11.48
N LYS A 151 -4.30 9.27 -11.59
CA LYS A 151 -4.60 8.39 -10.45
C LYS A 151 -3.37 8.08 -9.60
N ILE A 152 -2.21 7.88 -10.22
CA ILE A 152 -0.97 7.55 -9.53
C ILE A 152 -0.37 8.78 -8.83
N LEU A 153 -0.39 9.95 -9.48
CA LEU A 153 0.25 11.15 -8.96
C LEU A 153 -0.62 11.93 -7.97
N GLN A 154 -1.92 12.07 -8.24
CA GLN A 154 -2.82 12.93 -7.43
C GLN A 154 -3.50 12.15 -6.32
N ASP A 155 -4.06 10.97 -6.63
CA ASP A 155 -4.85 10.21 -5.66
C ASP A 155 -3.96 9.28 -4.80
N ASN A 156 -2.64 9.28 -5.03
CA ASN A 156 -1.65 8.40 -4.40
C ASN A 156 -2.10 6.92 -4.38
N CYS A 157 -2.79 6.49 -5.45
CA CYS A 157 -3.45 5.20 -5.51
C CYS A 157 -2.44 4.06 -5.77
N GLY A 158 -1.79 3.56 -4.70
CA GLY A 158 -1.01 2.31 -4.71
C GLY A 158 -1.83 1.04 -4.51
N LYS A 159 -3.12 1.20 -4.20
CA LYS A 159 -4.01 0.12 -3.76
C LYS A 159 -4.79 -0.41 -4.95
N THR A 160 -5.77 0.35 -5.45
CA THR A 160 -6.74 -0.09 -6.46
C THR A 160 -6.80 0.87 -7.65
N LEU A 161 -6.71 0.34 -8.87
CA LEU A 161 -6.95 1.09 -10.10
C LEU A 161 -8.08 0.42 -10.86
N THR A 162 -9.11 1.19 -11.21
CA THR A 162 -10.31 0.67 -11.88
C THR A 162 -10.55 1.34 -13.22
N CYS A 163 -11.47 0.78 -14.00
CA CYS A 163 -11.90 1.31 -15.29
C CYS A 163 -12.27 2.81 -15.23
N PRO A 164 -11.83 3.64 -16.20
CA PRO A 164 -12.17 5.06 -16.28
C PRO A 164 -13.67 5.35 -16.31
N SER A 165 -14.50 4.42 -16.82
CA SER A 165 -15.96 4.52 -16.81
C SER A 165 -16.61 4.33 -15.42
N ARG A 166 -15.82 4.16 -14.35
CA ARG A 166 -16.31 3.97 -12.97
C ARG A 166 -17.19 2.71 -12.76
N CYS A 167 -17.07 1.71 -13.63
CA CYS A 167 -17.76 0.43 -13.47
C CYS A 167 -17.06 -0.53 -12.47
N ASN A 168 -16.12 -0.02 -11.65
CA ASN A 168 -15.35 -0.75 -10.63
C ASN A 168 -14.55 -1.98 -11.11
N TYR A 169 -14.47 -2.22 -12.42
CA TYR A 169 -13.64 -3.29 -12.96
C TYR A 169 -12.15 -2.98 -12.74
N LEU A 170 -11.43 -3.91 -12.10
CA LEU A 170 -10.00 -3.79 -11.76
C LEU A 170 -9.13 -3.95 -13.02
N ILE A 171 -8.11 -3.10 -13.16
CA ILE A 171 -7.05 -3.32 -14.14
C ILE A 171 -5.87 -4.04 -13.48
N GLU A 172 -5.26 -4.99 -14.20
CA GLU A 172 -4.10 -5.72 -13.71
C GLU A 172 -2.86 -4.83 -13.58
N ASP A 173 -2.07 -5.02 -12.51
CA ASP A 173 -0.86 -4.24 -12.25
C ASP A 173 0.13 -4.27 -13.42
N ASP A 174 0.33 -5.43 -14.05
CA ASP A 174 1.23 -5.55 -15.21
C ASP A 174 0.68 -4.78 -16.43
N LYS A 175 -0.65 -4.70 -16.61
CA LYS A 175 -1.28 -3.88 -17.66
C LYS A 175 -1.20 -2.39 -17.35
N VAL A 176 -1.30 -2.00 -16.08
CA VAL A 176 -1.03 -0.61 -15.66
C VAL A 176 0.39 -0.20 -16.05
N LEU A 177 1.39 -1.06 -15.77
CA LEU A 177 2.79 -0.78 -16.13
C LEU A 177 3.02 -0.69 -17.64
N GLU A 178 2.28 -1.44 -18.43
CA GLU A 178 2.34 -1.44 -19.90
C GLU A 178 1.71 -0.16 -20.49
N LEU A 179 0.56 0.28 -19.96
CA LEU A 179 -0.20 1.45 -20.45
C LEU A 179 0.32 2.81 -19.99
N ILE A 180 1.23 2.86 -19.01
CA ILE A 180 1.86 4.11 -18.59
C ILE A 180 2.95 4.47 -19.59
N ASP A 181 2.99 5.71 -20.08
CA ASP A 181 3.94 6.09 -21.13
C ASP A 181 5.37 6.31 -20.61
N THR A 182 5.54 6.91 -19.42
CA THR A 182 6.86 7.34 -18.91
C THR A 182 7.40 6.42 -17.81
N ASP A 183 8.72 6.20 -17.78
CA ASP A 183 9.36 5.39 -16.72
C ASP A 183 9.18 6.03 -15.32
N GLU A 184 9.20 7.36 -15.22
CA GLU A 184 8.96 8.08 -13.97
C GLU A 184 7.66 7.65 -13.26
N ILE A 185 6.55 7.60 -14.01
CA ILE A 185 5.25 7.20 -13.47
C ILE A 185 5.25 5.70 -13.14
N ARG A 186 5.91 4.86 -13.95
CA ARG A 186 6.07 3.43 -13.65
C ARG A 186 6.82 3.20 -12.34
N GLN A 187 7.92 3.94 -12.11
CA GLN A 187 8.68 3.87 -10.85
C GLN A 187 7.86 4.39 -9.67
N LYS A 188 7.08 5.46 -9.86
CA LYS A 188 6.17 5.95 -8.82
C LYS A 188 5.12 4.90 -8.47
N PHE A 189 4.47 4.28 -9.45
CA PHE A 189 3.49 3.21 -9.20
C PHE A 189 4.10 2.01 -8.46
N LYS A 190 5.28 1.54 -8.91
CA LYS A 190 6.06 0.50 -8.23
C LYS A 190 6.35 0.85 -6.78
N ARG A 191 6.78 2.08 -6.51
CA ARG A 191 7.03 2.58 -5.16
C ARG A 191 5.75 2.57 -4.32
N LEU A 192 4.62 3.05 -4.84
CA LEU A 192 3.34 3.05 -4.13
C LEU A 192 2.86 1.63 -3.77
N MET A 193 3.07 0.66 -4.67
CA MET A 193 2.78 -0.75 -4.39
C MET A 193 3.64 -1.28 -3.23
N VAL A 194 4.94 -0.97 -3.23
CA VAL A 194 5.86 -1.37 -2.16
C VAL A 194 5.55 -0.65 -0.85
N GLU A 195 5.20 0.64 -0.90
CA GLU A 195 4.79 1.40 0.27
C GLU A 195 3.56 0.77 0.92
N THR A 196 2.55 0.46 0.12
CA THR A 196 1.36 -0.27 0.58
C THR A 196 1.71 -1.63 1.17
N PHE A 197 2.64 -2.38 0.56
CA PHE A 197 3.13 -3.65 1.09
C PHE A 197 3.77 -3.49 2.47
N VAL A 198 4.68 -2.53 2.62
CA VAL A 198 5.41 -2.30 3.87
C VAL A 198 4.50 -1.77 4.98
N GLU A 199 3.57 -0.88 4.66
CA GLU A 199 2.59 -0.37 5.63
C GLU A 199 1.70 -1.47 6.19
N ASN A 200 1.26 -2.39 5.33
CA ASN A 200 0.33 -3.44 5.71
C ASN A 200 1.03 -4.70 6.26
N ASN A 201 2.32 -4.91 5.99
CA ASN A 201 3.04 -6.09 6.44
C ASN A 201 3.78 -5.83 7.77
N ARG A 202 3.37 -6.51 8.84
CA ARG A 202 3.97 -6.35 10.18
C ARG A 202 5.45 -6.75 10.24
N LYS A 203 5.89 -7.60 9.31
CA LYS A 203 7.26 -8.11 9.24
C LYS A 203 8.18 -7.22 8.41
N THR A 204 7.71 -6.10 7.87
CA THR A 204 8.53 -5.17 7.10
C THR A 204 8.36 -3.73 7.57
N LYS A 205 9.44 -2.94 7.49
CA LYS A 205 9.45 -1.49 7.80
C LYS A 205 10.41 -0.76 6.88
N PHE A 206 10.10 0.48 6.50
CA PHE A 206 11.09 1.35 5.89
C PHE A 206 12.12 1.81 6.93
N CYS A 207 13.34 2.04 6.46
CA CYS A 207 14.36 2.70 7.25
C CYS A 207 13.97 4.18 7.46
N PRO A 208 13.96 4.71 8.70
CA PRO A 208 13.63 6.12 8.97
C PRO A 208 14.77 7.09 8.65
N GLY A 209 15.95 6.57 8.31
CA GLY A 209 17.11 7.39 7.93
C GLY A 209 16.81 8.29 6.72
N ARG A 210 17.21 9.57 6.80
CA ARG A 210 16.96 10.57 5.75
C ARG A 210 17.55 10.10 4.41
N GLY A 211 16.72 10.09 3.36
CA GLY A 211 17.11 9.66 2.02
C GLY A 211 17.39 8.15 1.87
N CYS A 212 17.04 7.33 2.86
CA CYS A 212 17.25 5.89 2.81
C CYS A 212 16.00 5.16 2.32
N ASP A 213 16.06 4.58 1.13
CA ASP A 213 14.96 3.79 0.52
C ASP A 213 15.01 2.29 0.88
N LYS A 214 15.78 1.90 1.91
CA LYS A 214 15.91 0.49 2.30
C LYS A 214 14.74 0.04 3.16
N ILE A 215 14.30 -1.19 2.90
CA ILE A 215 13.25 -1.86 3.66
C ILE A 215 13.89 -2.93 4.53
N ILE A 216 13.50 -2.98 5.79
CA ILE A 216 13.93 -3.98 6.76
C ILE A 216 12.85 -5.03 6.88
N LYS A 217 13.20 -6.31 6.67
CA LYS A 217 12.31 -7.46 6.83
C LYS A 217 12.80 -8.35 7.96
N VAL A 218 11.90 -8.77 8.85
CA VAL A 218 12.22 -9.67 9.96
C VAL A 218 11.71 -11.08 9.69
N LYS A 219 12.41 -12.09 10.21
CA LYS A 219 11.98 -13.50 10.12
C LYS A 219 11.02 -13.89 11.24
N SER A 220 11.21 -13.32 12.43
CA SER A 220 10.46 -13.72 13.62
C SER A 220 8.99 -13.27 13.55
N SER A 221 8.10 -14.07 14.11
CA SER A 221 6.71 -13.67 14.39
C SER A 221 6.63 -12.59 15.47
N ASN A 222 7.63 -12.52 16.36
CA ASN A 222 7.71 -11.50 17.40
C ASN A 222 8.32 -10.21 16.85
N CYS A 223 7.47 -9.35 16.28
CA CYS A 223 7.83 -8.03 15.72
C CYS A 223 7.89 -6.93 16.81
N GLY A 224 8.49 -7.25 17.97
CA GLY A 224 8.55 -6.37 19.13
C GLY A 224 9.59 -5.25 19.02
N SER A 225 9.74 -4.48 20.12
CA SER A 225 10.76 -3.42 20.23
C SER A 225 12.16 -4.03 20.18
N GLN A 226 12.90 -3.78 19.10
CA GLN A 226 14.22 -4.34 18.82
C GLN A 226 15.07 -3.32 18.06
N LEU A 227 16.37 -3.27 18.39
CA LEU A 227 17.32 -2.38 17.71
C LEU A 227 17.61 -2.88 16.31
N ILE A 228 17.41 -2.00 15.33
CA ILE A 228 17.85 -2.18 13.95
C ILE A 228 18.92 -1.15 13.65
N SER A 229 20.02 -1.60 13.04
CA SER A 229 21.08 -0.74 12.52
C SER A 229 21.08 -0.82 11.00
N CYS A 230 20.67 0.25 10.32
CA CYS A 230 20.71 0.30 8.88
C CYS A 230 22.16 0.41 8.39
N ALA A 231 22.69 -0.59 7.68
CA ALA A 231 24.09 -0.53 7.26
C ALA A 231 24.37 0.54 6.18
N ASP A 232 23.33 1.00 5.46
CA ASP A 232 23.45 1.97 4.35
C ASP A 232 23.52 3.40 4.86
N CYS A 233 22.60 3.81 5.74
CA CYS A 233 22.55 5.18 6.30
C CYS A 233 23.01 5.28 7.76
N LYS A 234 23.44 4.17 8.37
CA LYS A 234 23.90 4.06 9.77
C LYS A 234 22.87 4.47 10.84
N THR A 235 21.61 4.68 10.45
CA THR A 235 20.53 5.02 11.39
C THR A 235 20.20 3.81 12.26
N ASN A 236 20.18 4.04 13.58
CA ASN A 236 19.76 3.08 14.60
C ASN A 236 18.34 3.41 15.05
N PHE A 237 17.43 2.47 14.87
CA PHE A 237 16.01 2.70 15.13
C PHE A 237 15.32 1.47 15.72
N CYS A 238 14.19 1.68 16.37
CA CYS A 238 13.35 0.62 16.89
C CYS A 238 12.46 0.04 15.78
N PHE A 239 12.48 -1.27 15.57
CA PHE A 239 11.65 -1.91 14.54
C PHE A 239 10.14 -1.70 14.77
N ALA A 240 9.69 -1.74 16.03
CA ALA A 240 8.27 -1.68 16.36
C ALA A 240 7.64 -0.29 16.08
N CYS A 241 8.30 0.78 16.52
CA CYS A 241 7.76 2.14 16.41
C CYS A 241 8.43 3.00 15.34
N THR A 242 9.50 2.53 14.70
CA THR A 242 10.30 3.25 13.69
C THR A 242 10.97 4.55 14.15
N GLU A 243 10.92 4.85 15.45
CA GLU A 243 11.65 5.96 16.06
C GLU A 243 13.13 5.62 16.25
N ILE A 244 13.96 6.65 16.47
CA ILE A 244 15.35 6.48 16.89
C ILE A 244 15.41 5.53 18.08
N TRP A 245 16.43 4.67 18.12
CA TRP A 245 16.58 3.69 19.18
C TRP A 245 16.55 4.36 20.55
N HIS A 246 15.69 3.86 21.44
CA HIS A 246 15.23 4.61 22.61
C HIS A 246 15.27 3.77 23.90
N ASP A 247 16.15 2.77 23.99
CA ASP A 247 16.45 2.04 25.24
C ASP A 247 16.97 3.04 26.30
N PRO A 248 16.44 3.07 27.54
CA PRO A 248 15.55 2.10 28.20
C PRO A 248 14.05 2.38 28.15
N ILE A 249 13.64 3.39 27.39
CA ILE A 249 12.24 3.81 27.31
C ILE A 249 11.46 2.81 26.47
N GLN A 250 10.27 2.39 26.92
CA GLN A 250 9.37 1.58 26.11
C GLN A 250 8.70 2.41 25.02
N CYS A 251 8.42 1.82 23.85
CA CYS A 251 7.78 2.51 22.72
C CYS A 251 6.47 3.23 23.11
N SER A 252 5.68 2.62 24.00
CA SER A 252 4.41 3.19 24.49
C SER A 252 4.60 4.47 25.29
N LEU A 253 5.66 4.55 26.11
CA LEU A 253 6.01 5.73 26.89
C LEU A 253 6.58 6.82 26.00
N LEU A 254 7.48 6.47 25.06
CA LEU A 254 8.02 7.42 24.09
C LEU A 254 6.90 8.09 23.28
N LYS A 255 5.94 7.29 22.79
CA LYS A 255 4.79 7.80 22.03
C LYS A 255 3.91 8.76 22.85
N LYS A 256 3.68 8.44 24.13
CA LYS A 256 2.94 9.34 25.04
C LYS A 256 3.70 10.64 25.29
N TRP A 257 5.01 10.56 25.48
CA TRP A 257 5.87 11.72 25.66
C TRP A 257 5.86 12.62 24.44
N GLN A 258 6.11 12.08 23.25
CA GLN A 258 6.08 12.83 21.99
C GLN A 258 4.72 13.52 21.76
N LYS A 259 3.61 12.82 22.07
CA LYS A 259 2.28 13.43 22.00
C LYS A 259 2.14 14.60 22.98
N LYS A 260 2.58 14.45 24.23
CA LYS A 260 2.53 15.53 25.22
C LYS A 260 3.34 16.75 24.76
N CYS A 261 4.55 16.54 24.24
CA CYS A 261 5.40 17.62 23.71
C CYS A 261 4.79 18.31 22.49
N PHE A 262 4.01 17.59 21.67
CA PHE A 262 3.30 18.18 20.55
C PHE A 262 2.06 18.97 20.97
N ASP A 263 1.36 18.50 22.00
CA ASP A 263 0.14 19.13 22.53
C ASP A 263 0.47 20.33 23.45
N GLU A 264 1.69 20.41 23.99
CA GLU A 264 2.18 21.58 24.72
C GLU A 264 2.36 22.75 23.75
N SER A 265 1.58 23.83 23.98
CA SER A 265 1.67 25.03 23.15
C SER A 265 3.08 25.64 23.20
N GLU A 266 3.50 26.29 22.12
CA GLU A 266 4.74 27.09 22.08
C GLU A 266 4.84 28.08 23.26
N THR A 267 3.69 28.55 23.77
CA THR A 267 3.60 29.40 24.98
C THR A 267 4.00 28.66 26.26
N CYS A 268 3.60 27.39 26.42
CA CYS A 268 4.02 26.55 27.55
C CYS A 268 5.53 26.27 27.49
N HIS A 269 6.05 25.94 26.30
CA HIS A 269 7.47 25.67 26.11
C HIS A 269 8.33 26.91 26.37
N TRP A 270 7.89 28.09 25.89
CA TRP A 270 8.56 29.36 26.18
C TRP A 270 8.58 29.68 27.67
N LEU A 271 7.44 29.48 28.37
CA LEU A 271 7.36 29.69 29.82
C LEU A 271 8.32 28.77 30.57
N GLU A 272 8.37 27.48 30.26
CA GLU A 272 9.31 26.53 30.92
C GLU A 272 10.79 26.84 30.64
N ALA A 273 11.12 27.27 29.42
CA ALA A 273 12.50 27.60 29.05
C ALA A 273 12.99 28.90 29.72
N ASN A 274 12.12 29.92 29.74
CA ASN A 274 12.48 31.29 30.13
C ASN A 274 12.05 31.66 31.55
N THR A 275 11.27 30.83 32.25
CA THR A 275 10.87 31.11 33.64
C THR A 275 11.34 30.02 34.60
N LYS A 276 11.49 30.38 35.88
CA LYS A 276 11.68 29.45 36.99
C LYS A 276 10.75 29.84 38.13
N ASP A 277 10.22 28.86 38.84
CA ASP A 277 9.36 29.14 39.98
C ASP A 277 10.16 29.66 41.18
N CYS A 278 9.64 30.71 41.81
CA CYS A 278 10.17 31.18 43.09
C CYS A 278 10.03 30.06 44.15
N PRO A 279 11.10 29.65 44.84
CA PRO A 279 11.03 28.59 45.85
C PRO A 279 10.19 28.97 47.09
N LYS A 280 9.76 30.23 47.22
CA LYS A 280 9.03 30.75 48.40
C LYS A 280 7.54 30.99 48.15
N CYS A 281 7.16 31.44 46.95
CA CYS A 281 5.76 31.74 46.60
C CYS A 281 5.28 31.02 45.33
N HIS A 282 6.14 30.23 44.68
CA HIS A 282 5.85 29.44 43.48
C HIS A 282 5.32 30.23 42.28
N THR A 283 5.57 31.54 42.26
CA THR A 283 5.28 32.37 41.08
C THR A 283 6.41 32.20 40.06
N ALA A 284 6.04 32.07 38.78
CA ALA A 284 6.99 31.98 37.67
C ALA A 284 7.74 33.32 37.50
N ILE A 285 9.08 33.26 37.54
CA ILE A 285 9.97 34.42 37.37
C ILE A 285 10.77 34.24 36.09
N GLU A 286 10.71 35.23 35.21
CA GLU A 286 11.51 35.28 33.98
C GLU A 286 13.01 35.35 34.28
N LYS A 287 13.81 34.54 33.59
CA LYS A 287 15.27 34.56 33.64
C LYS A 287 15.80 35.78 32.88
N ASN A 288 15.81 36.93 33.55
CA ASN A 288 16.52 38.09 33.05
C ASN A 288 18.00 37.92 33.38
N GLY A 289 18.79 37.45 32.42
CA GLY A 289 20.24 37.33 32.54
C GLY A 289 20.92 38.67 32.30
N GLU A 290 21.32 39.34 33.39
CA GLU A 290 22.49 40.22 33.46
C GLU A 290 23.42 39.76 34.59
#